data_AF-A0A804QCJ4-F1
#
_entry.id   AF-A0A804QCJ4-F1
#
_cell.length_a   1.000
_cell.length_b   1.000
_cell.length_c   1.000
_cell.angle_alpha   90.00
_cell.angle_beta   90.00
_cell.angle_gamma   90.00
#
_symmetry.space_group_name_H-M   'P 1'
#
loop_
_entity.id
_entity.type
_entity.pdbx_description
1 polymer ?
#
loop_
_entity_poly.entity_id
_entity_poly.type
_entity_poly.pdbx_seq_one_letter_code
_entity_poly.pdbx_strand_id
1 'polypeptide(L)'
;MGRKASHVALECALQSHPNMVILGEEVAASKLTIFDITKQICDVVQARVEKDKNHVVILFLRALWRIFLSYMLCFSSTFLD
;
A
#
# COMPACT_ATOMS: atom_id res chain seq x y z
N MET A 1 18.27 10.83 1.87
CA MET A 1 17.45 10.81 0.64
C MET A 1 15.96 10.54 0.88
N GLY A 2 15.53 9.97 2.02
CA GLY A 2 14.11 9.71 2.32
C GLY A 2 13.22 10.96 2.38
N ARG A 3 13.62 11.98 3.16
CA ARG A 3 12.83 13.21 3.41
C ARG A 3 12.29 13.94 2.18
N LYS A 4 13.02 13.91 1.06
CA LYS A 4 12.56 14.50 -0.22
C LYS A 4 11.57 13.59 -0.94
N ALA A 5 11.80 12.28 -0.90
CA ALA A 5 10.88 11.31 -1.50
C ALA A 5 9.54 11.30 -0.76
N SER A 6 9.52 11.41 0.58
CA SER A 6 8.29 11.55 1.36
C SER A 6 7.55 12.85 1.06
N HIS A 7 8.24 13.98 0.91
CA HIS A 7 7.57 15.24 0.55
C HIS A 7 6.85 15.12 -0.81
N VAL A 8 7.55 14.66 -1.85
CA VAL A 8 6.95 14.48 -3.18
C VAL A 8 5.81 13.47 -3.14
N ALA A 9 5.96 12.38 -2.38
CA ALA A 9 4.91 11.38 -2.23
C ALA A 9 3.66 11.92 -1.53
N LEU A 10 3.85 12.78 -0.52
CA LEU A 10 2.77 13.44 0.19
C LEU A 10 2.05 14.43 -0.73
N GLU A 11 2.78 15.20 -1.54
CA GLU A 11 2.18 16.06 -2.57
C GLU A 11 1.40 15.25 -3.61
N CYS A 12 1.96 14.15 -4.11
CA CYS A 12 1.25 13.24 -5.00
C CYS A 12 0.01 12.62 -4.35
N ALA A 13 0.10 12.23 -3.08
CA ALA A 13 -1.01 11.70 -2.32
C ALA A 13 -2.11 12.76 -2.12
N LEU A 14 -1.73 14.01 -1.84
CA LEU A 14 -2.69 15.09 -1.68
C LEU A 14 -3.46 15.37 -2.97
N GLN A 15 -2.78 15.30 -4.13
CA GLN A 15 -3.43 15.54 -5.43
C GLN A 15 -4.25 14.36 -5.94
N SER A 16 -3.78 13.13 -5.70
CA SER A 16 -4.43 11.91 -6.20
C SER A 16 -5.49 11.35 -5.26
N HIS A 17 -5.52 11.79 -4.00
CA HIS A 17 -6.39 11.27 -2.93
C HIS A 17 -6.44 9.73 -2.88
N PRO A 18 -5.28 9.03 -2.79
CA PRO A 18 -5.27 7.58 -2.70
C PRO A 18 -5.91 7.15 -1.38
N ASN A 19 -6.46 5.94 -1.38
CA ASN A 19 -7.11 5.35 -0.20
C ASN A 19 -6.07 5.03 0.89
N MET A 20 -4.83 4.76 0.48
CA MET A 20 -3.71 4.42 1.35
C MET A 20 -2.39 4.86 0.68
N VAL A 21 -1.43 5.31 1.48
CA VAL A 21 -0.08 5.67 1.04
C VAL A 21 0.91 4.86 1.86
N ILE A 22 1.85 4.19 1.19
CA ILE A 22 2.89 3.42 1.86
C ILE A 22 4.24 4.06 1.57
N LEU A 23 4.79 4.67 2.61
CA LEU A 23 6.12 5.26 2.59
C LEU A 23 7.14 4.21 3.02
N GLY A 24 8.13 3.93 2.17
CA GLY A 24 9.21 2.99 2.51
C GLY A 24 10.02 3.42 3.75
N GLU A 25 10.09 4.73 4.03
CA GLU A 25 10.72 5.24 5.24
C GLU A 25 9.92 4.93 6.52
N GLU A 26 8.59 4.99 6.46
CA GLU A 26 7.72 4.67 7.58
C GLU A 26 7.76 3.17 7.87
N VAL A 27 7.72 2.35 6.82
CA VAL A 27 7.87 0.89 6.92
C VAL A 27 9.19 0.52 7.62
N ALA A 28 10.29 1.18 7.25
CA ALA A 28 11.59 0.97 7.88
C ALA A 28 11.65 1.48 9.32
N ALA A 29 11.04 2.63 9.62
CA ALA A 29 11.00 3.22 10.96
C ALA A 29 10.16 2.39 11.94
N SER A 30 8.98 1.95 11.51
CA SER A 30 8.03 1.15 12.29
C SER A 30 8.39 -0.34 12.30
N LYS A 31 9.44 -0.76 11.57
CA LYS A 31 9.87 -2.17 11.43
C LYS A 31 8.75 -3.10 10.96
N LEU A 32 7.87 -2.59 10.09
CA LEU A 32 6.75 -3.36 9.58
C LEU A 32 7.27 -4.46 8.65
N THR A 33 6.80 -5.68 8.86
CA THR A 33 7.11 -6.77 7.94
C THR A 33 6.25 -6.66 6.68
N ILE A 34 6.66 -7.34 5.59
CA ILE A 34 5.82 -7.43 4.39
C ILE A 34 4.43 -7.99 4.69
N PHE A 35 4.33 -8.89 5.66
CA PHE A 35 3.06 -9.48 6.10
C PHE A 35 2.16 -8.43 6.79
N ASP A 36 2.73 -7.59 7.65
CA ASP A 36 1.98 -6.49 8.29
C ASP A 36 1.47 -5.48 7.25
N ILE A 37 2.25 -5.18 6.23
CA ILE A 37 1.83 -4.27 5.14
C ILE A 37 0.67 -4.89 4.37
N THR A 38 0.79 -6.16 3.97
CA THR A 38 -0.29 -6.87 3.27
C THR A 38 -1.55 -6.94 4.12
N LYS A 39 -1.43 -7.21 5.43
CA LYS A 39 -2.57 -7.23 6.34
C LYS A 39 -3.26 -5.87 6.44
N GLN A 40 -2.51 -4.78 6.53
CA GLN A 40 -3.09 -3.42 6.52
C GLN A 40 -3.83 -3.12 5.23
N ILE A 41 -3.31 -3.57 4.09
CA ILE A 41 -3.98 -3.40 2.80
C ILE A 41 -5.28 -4.21 2.76
N CYS A 42 -5.27 -5.46 3.23
CA CYS A 42 -6.46 -6.29 3.30
C CYS A 42 -7.54 -5.66 4.20
N ASP A 43 -7.15 -5.09 5.34
CA ASP A 43 -8.06 -4.38 6.24
C ASP A 43 -8.72 -3.18 5.55
N VAL A 44 -7.93 -2.37 4.82
CA VAL A 44 -8.44 -1.24 4.03
C VAL A 44 -9.36 -1.71 2.91
N VAL A 45 -9.04 -2.81 2.23
CA VAL A 45 -9.88 -3.41 1.18
C VAL A 45 -11.19 -3.90 1.79
N GLN A 46 -11.16 -4.64 2.88
CA GLN A 46 -12.35 -5.14 3.57
C GLN A 46 -13.26 -3.99 4.01
N ALA A 47 -12.71 -2.97 4.67
CA ALA A 47 -13.44 -1.78 5.10
C ALA A 47 -14.04 -0.96 3.94
N ARG A 48 -13.51 -1.11 2.71
CA ARG A 48 -14.04 -0.49 1.49
C ARG A 48 -15.10 -1.35 0.83
N VAL A 49 -14.93 -2.67 0.80
CA VAL A 49 -15.92 -3.64 0.33
C VAL A 49 -17.20 -3.56 1.16
N GLU A 50 -17.09 -3.42 2.49
CA GLU A 50 -18.25 -3.17 3.37
C GLU A 50 -19.03 -1.89 3.03
N LYS A 51 -18.39 -0.95 2.31
CA LYS A 51 -18.99 0.30 1.83
C LYS A 51 -19.39 0.23 0.36
N ASP A 52 -19.51 -0.97 -0.21
CA ASP A 52 -19.83 -1.23 -1.61
C ASP A 52 -18.80 -0.63 -2.59
N LYS A 53 -17.55 -0.45 -2.15
CA LYS A 53 -16.46 0.10 -2.96
C LYS A 53 -15.40 -0.97 -3.19
N ASN A 54 -15.52 -1.70 -4.29
CA ASN A 54 -14.62 -2.80 -4.66
C ASN A 54 -13.28 -2.33 -5.27
N HIS A 55 -12.95 -1.04 -5.15
CA HIS A 55 -11.73 -0.47 -5.69
C HIS A 55 -10.94 0.24 -4.58
N VAL A 56 -9.64 -0.05 -4.53
CA VAL A 56 -8.70 0.60 -3.61
C VAL A 56 -7.49 1.07 -4.42
N VAL A 57 -7.19 2.37 -4.33
CA VAL A 57 -5.99 2.95 -4.91
C VAL A 57 -4.94 3.10 -3.80
N ILE A 58 -3.78 2.48 -4.00
CA ILE A 58 -2.67 2.48 -3.04
C ILE A 58 -1.46 3.11 -3.72
N LEU A 59 -0.87 4.12 -3.09
CA LEU A 59 0.35 4.75 -3.57
C LEU A 59 1.58 4.11 -2.92
N PHE A 60 2.45 3.53 -3.75
CA PHE A 60 3.72 2.94 -3.33
C PHE A 60 4.92 3.76 -3.82
N LEU A 61 5.93 3.95 -2.96
CA LEU A 61 7.23 4.50 -3.39
C LEU A 61 8.27 3.42 -3.68
N ARG A 62 8.97 3.62 -4.80
CA ARG A 62 10.09 2.92 -5.48
C ARG A 62 10.67 1.62 -4.91
N ALA A 63 10.83 1.47 -3.59
CA ALA A 63 11.52 0.32 -3.00
C ALA A 63 10.61 -0.92 -2.80
N LEU A 64 9.33 -0.70 -2.46
CA LEU A 64 8.45 -1.80 -2.05
C LEU A 64 7.64 -2.41 -3.20
N TRP A 65 7.47 -1.68 -4.31
CA TRP A 65 6.66 -2.16 -5.46
C TRP A 65 7.10 -3.54 -5.92
N ARG A 66 8.40 -3.76 -6.20
CA ARG A 66 8.86 -5.02 -6.82
C ARG A 66 8.49 -6.26 -6.00
N ILE A 67 8.66 -6.19 -4.68
CA ILE A 67 8.32 -7.29 -3.77
C ILE A 67 6.80 -7.39 -3.66
N PHE A 68 6.13 -6.25 -3.51
CA PHE A 68 4.68 -6.19 -3.39
C PHE A 68 3.95 -6.78 -4.60
N LEU A 69 4.42 -6.51 -5.83
CA LEU A 69 3.84 -7.05 -7.05
C LEU A 69 3.87 -8.58 -7.09
N SER A 70 4.96 -9.20 -6.60
CA SER A 70 5.07 -10.65 -6.48
C SER A 70 4.07 -11.21 -5.46
N TYR A 71 3.95 -10.57 -4.30
CA TYR A 71 3.00 -10.98 -3.26
C TYR A 71 1.55 -10.77 -3.67
N MET A 72 1.22 -9.69 -4.38
CA MET A 72 -0.13 -9.43 -4.85
C MET A 72 -0.54 -10.42 -5.95
N LEU A 73 0.39 -10.80 -6.85
CA LEU A 73 0.14 -11.87 -7.81
C LEU A 73 -0.20 -13.17 -7.10
N CYS A 74 0.60 -13.54 -6.10
CA CYS A 74 0.37 -14.73 -5.28
C CYS A 74 -0.97 -14.66 -4.53
N PHE A 75 -1.28 -13.51 -3.92
CA PHE A 75 -2.51 -13.31 -3.15
C PHE A 75 -3.77 -13.31 -4.02
N SER A 76 -3.71 -12.72 -5.22
CA SER A 76 -4.83 -12.77 -6.18
C SER A 76 -5.14 -14.21 -6.60
N SER A 77 -4.15 -15.10 -6.62
CA SER A 77 -4.38 -16.53 -6.84
C SER A 77 -5.02 -17.23 -5.63
N THR A 78 -4.80 -16.75 -4.39
CA THR A 78 -5.39 -17.34 -3.18
C THR A 78 -6.79 -16.82 -2.87
N PHE A 79 -7.12 -15.56 -3.22
CA PHE A 79 -8.45 -15.00 -2.94
C PHE A 79 -9.51 -15.34 -4.01
N LEU A 80 -9.08 -15.79 -5.19
CA LEU A 80 -9.99 -16.25 -6.25
C LEU A 80 -10.40 -17.74 -6.08
N ASP A 81 -9.75 -18.47 -5.16
CA ASP A 81 -10.11 -19.84 -4.76
C ASP A 81 -10.92 -19.80 -3.45
#